data_AF-A0A537QE89-F1
#
_entry.id   AF-A0A537QE89-F1
#
_cell.length_a   1.000
_cell.length_b   1.000
_cell.length_c   1.000
_cell.angle_alpha   90.00
_cell.angle_beta   90.00
_cell.angle_gamma   90.00
#
_symmetry.space_group_name_H-M   'P 1'
#
loop_
_entity.id
_entity.type
_entity.pdbx_description
1 polymer ?
#
loop_
_entity_poly.entity_id
_entity_poly.type
_entity_poly.pdbx_seq_one_letter_code
_entity_poly.pdbx_strand_id
1 'polypeptide(L)'
;MPLLEDPEFWVVLAVLIFAVGVWKPARRAILGALDARATRIRDELAAAQRLREEAERALATYRQQQRQAAAEAEAILAHAREEAERVAAQAARNLEETLARRQRLAEERIAQEEAKAIAEIRAVTVDVAISAARQVIIADLDEKRGAALIDAAIAALPQQLQH
;
A
#
# COMPACT_ATOMS: atom_id res chain seq x y z
N MET A 1 12.46 -53.38 -103.44
CA MET A 1 12.47 -53.13 -101.99
C MET A 1 11.23 -52.31 -101.65
N PRO A 2 10.06 -52.96 -101.45
CA PRO A 2 8.74 -52.33 -101.38
C PRO A 2 8.44 -51.63 -100.03
N LEU A 3 9.46 -51.17 -99.31
CA LEU A 3 9.32 -50.60 -97.96
C LEU A 3 8.97 -49.10 -97.97
N LEU A 4 9.14 -48.42 -99.10
CA LEU A 4 8.93 -46.96 -99.22
C LEU A 4 7.56 -46.59 -99.81
N GLU A 5 6.85 -47.55 -100.42
CA GLU A 5 5.51 -47.38 -100.99
C GLU A 5 4.39 -47.72 -100.00
N ASP A 6 4.74 -48.34 -98.87
CA ASP A 6 3.79 -48.80 -97.86
C ASP A 6 3.41 -47.66 -96.90
N PRO A 7 2.14 -47.22 -96.84
CA PRO A 7 1.71 -46.11 -95.97
C PRO A 7 2.02 -46.36 -94.49
N GLU A 8 2.06 -47.62 -94.06
CA GLU A 8 2.36 -48.01 -92.68
C GLU A 8 3.78 -47.60 -92.25
N PHE A 9 4.76 -47.66 -93.16
CA PHE A 9 6.15 -47.25 -92.88
C PHE A 9 6.24 -45.75 -92.52
N TRP A 10 5.53 -44.90 -93.27
CA TRP A 10 5.50 -43.46 -93.00
C TRP A 10 4.75 -43.11 -91.71
N VAL A 11 3.71 -43.87 -91.36
CA VAL A 11 3.00 -43.70 -90.07
C VAL A 11 3.92 -44.03 -88.90
N VAL A 12 4.64 -45.16 -88.96
CA VAL A 12 5.60 -45.55 -87.90
C VAL A 12 6.73 -44.53 -87.80
N LEU A 13 7.27 -44.06 -88.92
CA LEU A 13 8.33 -43.04 -88.94
C LEU A 13 7.85 -41.71 -88.34
N ALA A 14 6.63 -41.27 -88.66
CA ALA A 14 6.04 -40.06 -88.09
C ALA A 14 5.79 -40.19 -86.57
N VAL A 15 5.30 -41.34 -86.10
CA VAL A 15 5.14 -41.63 -84.67
C VAL A 15 6.48 -41.62 -83.93
N LEU A 16 7.53 -42.16 -84.55
CA LEU A 16 8.86 -42.23 -83.95
C LEU A 16 9.51 -40.84 -83.84
N ILE A 17 9.37 -40.02 -84.89
CA ILE A 17 9.81 -38.61 -84.88
C ILE A 17 9.01 -37.80 -83.84
N PHE A 18 7.69 -37.99 -83.78
CA PHE A 18 6.83 -37.34 -82.78
C PHE A 18 7.20 -37.75 -81.35
N ALA A 19 7.41 -39.04 -81.10
CA ALA A 19 7.81 -39.57 -79.80
C ALA A 19 9.15 -38.97 -79.34
N VAL A 20 10.15 -38.89 -80.23
CA VAL A 20 11.45 -38.27 -79.92
C VAL A 20 11.31 -36.76 -79.69
N GLY A 21 10.47 -36.08 -80.48
CA GLY A 21 10.18 -34.65 -80.33
C GLY A 21 9.52 -34.30 -78.99
N VAL A 22 8.56 -35.12 -78.54
CA VAL A 22 7.80 -34.91 -77.30
C VAL A 22 8.53 -35.43 -76.06
N TRP A 23 9.47 -36.37 -76.19
CA TRP A 23 10.21 -36.94 -75.07
C TRP A 23 10.95 -35.89 -74.22
N LYS A 24 11.63 -34.93 -74.85
CA LYS A 24 12.37 -33.86 -74.16
C LYS A 24 11.47 -32.89 -73.37
N PRO A 25 10.38 -32.33 -73.94
CA PRO A 25 9.48 -31.46 -73.18
C PRO A 25 8.68 -32.23 -72.13
N ALA A 26 8.19 -33.44 -72.43
CA ALA A 26 7.40 -34.23 -71.50
C ALA A 26 8.21 -34.61 -70.25
N ARG A 27 9.45 -35.10 -70.41
CA ARG A 27 10.31 -35.41 -69.25
C ARG A 27 10.62 -34.18 -68.41
N ARG A 28 10.82 -33.01 -69.04
CA ARG A 28 11.14 -31.75 -68.35
C ARG A 28 9.94 -31.27 -67.54
N ALA A 29 8.73 -31.37 -68.09
CA ALA A 29 7.51 -31.01 -67.38
C ALA A 29 7.26 -31.92 -66.16
N ILE A 30 7.43 -33.24 -66.33
CA ILE A 30 7.24 -34.22 -65.25
C ILE A 30 8.26 -34.00 -64.13
N LEU A 31 9.55 -33.94 -64.46
CA LEU A 31 10.60 -33.71 -63.45
C LEU A 31 10.44 -32.35 -62.76
N GLY A 32 10.11 -31.30 -63.52
CA GLY A 32 9.86 -29.97 -62.96
C GLY A 32 8.67 -29.95 -61.98
N ALA A 33 7.60 -30.69 -62.27
CA ALA A 33 6.45 -30.80 -61.38
C ALA A 33 6.80 -31.58 -60.09
N LEU A 34 7.60 -32.64 -60.20
CA LEU A 34 8.08 -33.40 -59.04
C LEU A 34 9.01 -32.54 -58.16
N ASP A 35 9.95 -31.82 -58.76
CA ASP A 35 10.87 -30.91 -58.04
C ASP A 35 10.12 -29.76 -57.37
N ALA A 36 9.13 -29.17 -58.04
CA ALA A 36 8.28 -28.13 -57.45
C ALA A 36 7.51 -28.67 -56.23
N ARG A 37 6.98 -29.89 -56.33
CA ARG A 37 6.29 -30.53 -55.21
C ARG A 37 7.24 -30.86 -54.06
N ALA A 38 8.43 -31.38 -54.36
CA ALA A 38 9.45 -31.68 -53.36
C ALA A 38 9.91 -30.41 -52.63
N THR A 39 10.12 -29.32 -53.36
CA THR A 39 10.49 -28.01 -52.79
C THR A 39 9.40 -27.48 -51.88
N ARG A 40 8.14 -27.51 -52.34
CA ARG A 40 6.99 -27.09 -51.53
C ARG A 40 6.87 -27.89 -50.23
N ILE A 41 7.02 -29.22 -50.27
CA ILE A 41 6.98 -30.06 -49.07
C ILE A 41 8.13 -29.71 -48.11
N ARG A 42 9.33 -29.47 -48.63
CA ARG A 42 10.48 -29.06 -47.80
C ARG A 42 10.22 -27.72 -47.13
N ASP A 43 9.66 -26.76 -47.86
CA ASP A 43 9.34 -25.42 -47.32
C ASP A 43 8.24 -25.51 -46.25
N GLU A 44 7.19 -26.30 -46.49
CA GLU A 44 6.12 -26.55 -45.52
C GLU A 44 6.65 -27.23 -44.26
N LEU A 45 7.55 -28.22 -44.39
CA LEU A 45 8.20 -28.87 -43.24
C LEU A 45 9.11 -27.92 -42.48
N ALA A 46 9.89 -27.09 -43.17
CA ALA A 46 10.75 -26.09 -42.54
C ALA A 46 9.93 -25.03 -41.80
N ALA A 47 8.82 -24.57 -42.38
CA ALA A 47 7.89 -23.65 -41.73
C ALA A 47 7.24 -24.29 -40.49
N ALA A 48 6.81 -25.55 -40.57
CA ALA A 48 6.24 -26.28 -39.44
C ALA A 48 7.26 -26.47 -38.30
N GLN A 49 8.52 -26.77 -38.62
CA GLN A 49 9.60 -26.86 -37.62
C GLN A 49 9.84 -25.51 -36.93
N ARG A 50 9.95 -24.42 -37.70
CA ARG A 50 10.09 -23.07 -37.14
C ARG A 50 8.93 -22.70 -36.22
N LEU A 51 7.69 -22.95 -36.66
CA LEU A 51 6.50 -22.67 -35.85
C LEU A 51 6.49 -23.48 -34.55
N ARG A 52 6.94 -24.74 -34.60
CA ARG A 52 7.07 -25.58 -33.40
C ARG A 52 8.10 -25.03 -32.43
N GLU A 53 9.27 -24.63 -32.93
CA GLU A 53 10.31 -24.02 -32.09
C GLU A 53 9.85 -22.70 -31.47
N GLU A 54 9.15 -21.86 -32.23
CA GLU A 54 8.57 -20.61 -31.73
C GLU A 54 7.52 -20.87 -30.64
N ALA A 55 6.64 -21.85 -30.84
CA ALA A 55 5.64 -22.25 -29.85
C ALA A 55 6.28 -22.82 -28.57
N GLU A 56 7.32 -23.65 -28.71
CA GLU A 56 8.08 -24.18 -27.57
C GLU A 56 8.78 -23.06 -26.79
N ARG A 57 9.40 -22.10 -27.49
CA ARG A 57 10.01 -20.91 -26.88
C ARG A 57 8.98 -20.04 -26.17
N ALA A 58 7.85 -19.77 -26.81
CA ALA A 58 6.76 -19.00 -26.21
C ALA A 58 6.25 -19.69 -24.93
N LEU A 59 6.01 -21.00 -24.98
CA LEU A 59 5.56 -21.78 -23.83
C LEU A 59 6.58 -21.75 -22.68
N ALA A 60 7.87 -21.87 -22.98
CA ALA A 60 8.93 -21.78 -21.97
C ALA A 60 8.94 -20.40 -21.30
N THR A 61 8.84 -19.33 -22.09
CA THR A 61 8.76 -17.95 -21.59
C THR A 61 7.52 -17.75 -20.72
N TYR A 62 6.34 -18.21 -21.14
CA TYR A 62 5.12 -18.10 -20.34
C TYR A 62 5.23 -18.86 -19.02
N ARG A 63 5.79 -20.08 -19.02
CA ARG A 63 6.02 -20.86 -17.80
C ARG A 63 7.03 -20.19 -16.86
N GLN A 64 8.03 -19.51 -17.41
CA GLN A 64 8.95 -18.72 -16.60
C GLN A 64 8.24 -17.50 -15.99
N GLN A 65 7.52 -16.73 -16.80
CA GLN A 65 6.76 -15.57 -16.33
C GLN A 65 5.73 -15.95 -15.28
N GLN A 66 5.02 -17.08 -15.46
CA GLN A 66 4.06 -17.57 -14.46
C GLN A 66 4.72 -17.88 -13.12
N ARG A 67 5.91 -18.52 -13.13
CA ARG A 67 6.67 -18.80 -11.91
C ARG A 67 7.18 -17.52 -11.25
N GLN A 68 7.66 -16.57 -12.05
CA GLN A 68 8.10 -15.26 -11.55
C GLN A 68 6.94 -14.48 -10.93
N ALA A 69 5.79 -14.41 -11.61
CA ALA A 69 4.60 -13.74 -11.10
C ALA A 69 4.08 -14.37 -9.80
N ALA A 70 4.13 -15.71 -9.68
CA ALA A 70 3.78 -16.39 -8.44
C ALA A 70 4.74 -16.02 -7.29
N ALA A 71 6.05 -16.03 -7.54
CA ALA A 71 7.05 -15.65 -6.55
C ALA A 71 6.95 -14.16 -6.15
N GLU A 72 6.69 -13.28 -7.12
CA GLU A 72 6.45 -11.85 -6.88
C GLU A 72 5.20 -11.63 -6.03
N ALA A 73 4.10 -12.34 -6.32
CA ALA A 73 2.88 -12.26 -5.53
C ALA A 73 3.10 -12.73 -4.08
N GLU A 74 3.83 -13.83 -3.88
CA GLU A 74 4.21 -14.31 -2.55
C GLU A 74 5.08 -13.29 -1.81
N ALA A 75 6.05 -12.66 -2.48
CA ALA A 75 6.89 -11.63 -1.92
C ALA A 75 6.09 -10.37 -1.53
N ILE A 76 5.14 -9.95 -2.37
CA ILE A 76 4.23 -8.83 -2.07
C ILE A 76 3.40 -9.14 -0.82
N LEU A 77 2.84 -10.35 -0.72
CA LEU A 77 2.05 -10.76 0.43
C LEU A 77 2.88 -10.82 1.71
N ALA A 78 4.12 -11.33 1.64
CA ALA A 78 5.03 -11.37 2.77
C ALA A 78 5.38 -9.96 3.25
N HIS A 79 5.78 -9.08 2.34
CA HIS A 79 6.09 -7.69 2.65
C HIS A 79 4.87 -6.93 3.22
N ALA A 80 3.67 -7.16 2.66
CA ALA A 80 2.45 -6.54 3.17
C ALA A 80 2.13 -6.98 4.60
N ARG A 81 2.37 -8.25 4.95
CA ARG A 81 2.20 -8.76 6.32
C ARG A 81 3.20 -8.13 7.28
N GLU A 82 4.47 -8.10 6.91
CA GLU A 82 5.52 -7.48 7.72
C GLU A 82 5.24 -5.99 7.97
N GLU A 83 4.84 -5.26 6.92
CA GLU A 83 4.45 -3.85 7.06
C GLU A 83 3.20 -3.68 7.93
N ALA A 84 2.19 -4.55 7.80
CA ALA A 84 1.01 -4.51 8.64
C ALA A 84 1.37 -4.74 10.13
N GLU A 85 2.23 -5.71 10.42
CA GLU A 85 2.73 -5.96 11.78
C GLU A 85 3.53 -4.77 12.32
N ARG A 86 4.41 -4.18 11.49
CA ARG A 86 5.19 -2.99 11.86
C ARG A 86 4.29 -1.79 12.17
N VAL A 87 3.28 -1.54 11.33
CA VAL A 87 2.31 -0.45 11.53
C VAL A 87 1.47 -0.70 12.78
N ALA A 88 1.00 -1.93 13.00
CA ALA A 88 0.24 -2.29 14.20
C ALA A 88 1.08 -2.09 15.47
N ALA A 89 2.34 -2.54 15.47
CA ALA A 89 3.24 -2.36 16.59
C ALA A 89 3.54 -0.88 16.87
N GLN A 90 3.74 -0.06 15.82
CA GLN A 90 3.93 1.38 15.99
C GLN A 90 2.66 2.07 16.49
N ALA A 91 1.49 1.69 16.00
CA ALA A 91 0.21 2.22 16.45
C ALA A 91 -0.02 1.90 17.93
N ALA A 92 0.28 0.68 18.37
CA ALA A 92 0.20 0.26 19.77
C ALA A 92 1.10 1.13 20.66
N ARG A 93 2.38 1.31 20.29
CA ARG A 93 3.31 2.18 21.03
C ARG A 93 2.80 3.63 21.12
N ASN A 94 2.36 4.20 20.00
CA ASN A 94 1.83 5.56 19.97
C ASN A 94 0.57 5.71 20.85
N LEU A 95 -0.27 4.68 20.88
CA LEU A 95 -1.47 4.65 21.71
C LEU A 95 -1.11 4.61 23.19
N GLU A 96 -0.18 3.74 23.59
CA GLU A 96 0.32 3.66 24.97
C GLU A 96 0.91 4.98 25.44
N GLU A 97 1.76 5.62 24.64
CA GLU A 97 2.32 6.94 24.95
C GLU A 97 1.24 8.01 25.10
N THR A 98 0.23 7.97 24.23
CA THR A 98 -0.88 8.92 24.27
C THR A 98 -1.76 8.71 25.50
N LEU A 99 -2.04 7.45 25.85
CA LEU A 99 -2.78 7.11 27.06
C LEU A 99 -2.02 7.52 28.31
N ALA A 100 -0.71 7.22 28.41
CA ALA A 100 0.11 7.60 29.55
C ALA A 100 0.21 9.13 29.72
N ARG A 101 0.26 9.88 28.61
CA ARG A 101 0.21 11.35 28.64
C ARG A 101 -1.16 11.87 29.07
N ARG A 102 -2.25 11.30 28.55
CA ARG A 102 -3.61 11.68 28.95
C ARG A 102 -3.88 11.39 30.43
N GLN A 103 -3.38 10.26 30.92
CA GLN A 103 -3.48 9.89 32.33
C GLN A 103 -2.79 10.92 33.21
N ARG A 104 -1.54 11.28 32.91
CA ARG A 104 -0.80 12.33 33.64
C ARG A 104 -1.51 13.67 33.61
N LEU A 105 -2.03 14.10 32.46
CA LEU A 105 -2.80 15.34 32.36
C LEU A 105 -4.10 15.31 33.17
N ALA A 106 -4.77 14.15 33.25
CA ALA A 106 -5.95 13.99 34.08
C ALA A 106 -5.61 14.05 35.57
N GLU A 107 -4.54 13.38 35.99
CA GLU A 107 -4.03 13.43 37.38
C GLU A 107 -3.62 14.85 37.78
N GLU A 108 -2.89 15.56 36.91
CA GLU A 108 -2.51 16.97 37.14
C GLU A 108 -3.74 17.87 37.26
N ARG A 109 -4.77 17.67 36.43
CA ARG A 109 -6.03 18.41 36.52
C ARG A 109 -6.76 18.12 37.82
N ILE A 110 -6.85 16.86 38.23
CA ILE A 110 -7.48 16.47 39.50
C ILE A 110 -6.75 17.15 40.67
N ALA A 111 -5.41 17.08 40.71
CA ALA A 111 -4.63 17.72 41.76
C ALA A 111 -4.81 19.25 41.80
N GLN A 112 -4.90 19.90 40.62
CA GLN A 112 -5.18 21.33 40.55
C GLN A 112 -6.58 21.68 41.06
N GLU A 113 -7.61 20.92 40.68
CA GLU A 113 -8.98 21.16 41.14
C GLU A 113 -9.14 20.85 42.64
N GLU A 114 -8.46 19.82 43.17
CA GLU A 114 -8.40 19.55 44.61
C GLU A 114 -7.77 20.71 45.38
N ALA A 115 -6.64 21.25 44.89
CA ALA A 115 -5.99 22.39 45.51
C ALA A 115 -6.89 23.64 45.51
N LYS A 116 -7.63 23.88 44.42
CA LYS A 116 -8.62 24.96 44.34
C LYS A 116 -9.76 24.75 45.33
N ALA A 117 -10.36 23.55 45.39
CA ALA A 117 -11.44 23.25 46.32
C ALA A 117 -11.01 23.43 47.78
N ILE A 118 -9.78 23.01 48.14
CA ILE A 118 -9.23 23.24 49.48
C ILE A 118 -9.07 24.74 49.76
N ALA A 119 -8.58 25.52 48.79
CA ALA A 119 -8.44 26.96 48.94
C ALA A 119 -9.81 27.67 49.11
N GLU A 120 -10.82 27.26 48.35
CA GLU A 120 -12.20 27.76 48.46
C GLU A 120 -12.81 27.45 49.83
N ILE A 121 -12.68 26.20 50.32
CA ILE A 121 -13.17 25.82 51.66
C ILE A 121 -12.48 26.64 52.75
N ARG A 122 -11.17 26.86 52.63
CA ARG A 122 -10.42 27.71 53.58
C ARG A 122 -10.93 29.15 53.57
N ALA A 123 -11.17 29.73 52.39
CA ALA A 123 -11.71 31.08 52.27
C ALA A 123 -13.09 31.19 52.96
N VAL A 124 -14.00 30.26 52.66
CA VAL A 124 -15.33 30.20 53.30
C VAL A 124 -15.22 30.04 54.82
N THR A 125 -14.29 29.21 55.30
CA THR A 125 -14.08 29.00 56.75
C THR A 125 -13.58 30.27 57.43
N VAL A 126 -12.67 31.01 56.80
CA VAL A 126 -12.16 32.29 57.30
C VAL A 126 -13.29 33.31 57.37
N ASP A 127 -14.12 33.42 56.33
CA ASP A 127 -15.26 34.34 56.32
C ASP A 127 -16.28 34.01 57.43
N VAL A 128 -16.58 32.73 57.64
CA VAL A 128 -17.45 32.27 58.73
C VAL A 128 -16.85 32.61 60.09
N ALA A 129 -15.55 32.37 60.29
CA ALA A 129 -14.86 32.68 61.55
C ALA A 129 -14.85 34.18 61.84
N ILE A 130 -14.58 35.03 60.84
CA ILE A 130 -14.64 36.50 60.97
C ILE A 130 -16.07 36.95 61.30
N SER A 131 -17.08 36.39 60.63
CA SER A 131 -18.49 36.71 60.91
C SER A 131 -18.89 36.32 62.33
N ALA A 132 -18.50 35.13 62.79
CA ALA A 132 -18.75 34.67 64.16
C ALA A 132 -18.03 35.55 65.20
N ALA A 133 -16.74 35.87 64.97
CA ALA A 133 -15.98 36.77 65.83
C ALA A 133 -16.63 38.16 65.92
N ARG A 134 -17.10 38.72 64.79
CA ARG A 134 -17.85 39.98 64.77
C ARG A 134 -19.12 39.90 65.62
N GLN A 135 -19.88 38.81 65.53
CA GLN A 135 -21.10 38.65 66.34
C GLN A 135 -20.79 38.57 67.83
N VAL A 136 -19.74 37.84 68.23
CA VAL A 136 -19.31 37.77 69.64
C VAL A 136 -18.85 39.13 70.14
N ILE A 137 -18.06 39.87 69.36
CA ILE A 137 -17.61 41.22 69.71
C ILE A 137 -18.82 42.14 69.94
N ILE A 138 -19.81 42.14 69.04
CA ILE A 138 -21.02 42.96 69.19
C ILE A 138 -21.83 42.56 70.43
N ALA A 139 -21.91 41.26 70.74
CA ALA A 139 -22.66 40.76 71.90
C ALA A 139 -21.98 41.09 73.24
N ASP A 140 -20.65 41.18 73.28
CA ASP A 140 -19.84 41.43 74.49
C ASP A 140 -19.43 42.92 74.66
N LEU A 141 -19.79 43.78 73.69
CA LEU A 141 -19.53 45.22 73.72
C LEU A 141 -20.56 45.94 74.60
N ASP A 142 -20.16 46.29 75.82
CA ASP A 142 -20.88 47.25 76.66
C ASP A 142 -20.36 48.69 76.44
N GLU A 143 -21.13 49.68 76.90
CA GLU A 143 -20.83 51.11 76.74
C GLU A 143 -19.48 51.51 77.39
N LYS A 144 -19.04 50.79 78.43
CA LYS A 144 -17.76 51.05 79.12
C LYS A 144 -16.56 50.47 78.38
N ARG A 145 -16.68 49.26 77.82
CA ARG A 145 -15.64 48.60 77.01
C ARG A 145 -15.48 49.28 75.66
N GLY A 146 -16.57 49.77 75.06
CA GLY A 146 -16.52 50.58 73.85
C GLY A 146 -15.70 51.87 74.05
N ALA A 147 -15.93 52.59 75.15
CA ALA A 147 -15.16 53.79 75.49
C ALA A 147 -13.67 53.47 75.73
N ALA A 148 -13.36 52.39 76.47
CA ALA A 148 -11.98 51.96 76.70
C ALA A 148 -11.22 51.57 75.43
N LEU A 149 -11.90 50.99 74.43
CA LEU A 149 -11.32 50.67 73.12
C LEU A 149 -11.03 51.92 72.29
N ILE A 150 -11.89 52.94 72.37
CA ILE A 150 -11.67 54.24 71.70
C ILE A 150 -10.45 54.95 72.31
N ASP A 151 -10.36 55.00 73.64
CA ASP A 151 -9.21 55.61 74.32
C ASP A 151 -7.90 54.87 74.01
N ALA A 152 -7.93 53.53 73.94
CA ALA A 152 -6.77 52.72 73.56
C ALA A 152 -6.36 52.93 72.08
N ALA A 153 -7.33 53.07 71.16
CA ALA A 153 -7.04 53.36 69.75
C ALA A 153 -6.43 54.76 69.57
N ILE A 154 -6.93 55.75 70.31
CA ILE A 154 -6.38 57.13 70.33
C ILE A 154 -4.94 57.11 70.88
N ALA A 155 -4.66 56.31 71.91
CA ALA A 155 -3.32 56.15 72.46
C ALA A 155 -2.34 55.40 71.54
N ALA A 156 -2.83 54.59 70.60
CA ALA A 156 -2.00 53.81 69.66
C ALA A 156 -1.62 54.59 68.37
N LEU A 157 -2.40 55.61 67.99
CA LEU A 157 -2.13 56.48 66.82
C LEU A 157 -0.71 57.09 66.77
N PRO A 158 -0.09 57.54 67.88
CA PRO A 158 1.24 58.12 67.86
C PRO A 158 2.35 57.12 67.50
N GLN A 159 2.15 55.82 67.74
CA GLN A 159 3.16 54.78 67.49
C GLN A 159 3.21 54.31 66.04
N GLN A 160 2.11 54.45 65.27
CA GLN A 160 2.09 54.12 63.84
C GLN A 160 2.51 55.28 62.93
N LEU A 161 2.64 56.50 63.45
CA LEU A 161 3.08 57.68 62.71
C LEU A 161 4.60 57.94 62.81
N GLN A 162 5.37 57.03 63.42
CA GLN A 162 6.84 57.11 63.52
C GLN A 162 7.59 56.16 62.57
N HIS A 163 6.88 55.52 61.65
CA HIS A 163 7.42 54.88 60.45
C HIS A 163 6.82 55.55 59.21
#